data_AF-A0A923W9U9-F1
#
_entry.id   AF-A0A923W9U9-F1
#
_cell.length_a   1.000
_cell.length_b   1.000
_cell.length_c   1.000
_cell.angle_alpha   90.00
_cell.angle_beta   90.00
_cell.angle_gamma   90.00
#
_symmetry.space_group_name_H-M   'P 1'
#
loop_
_entity.id
_entity.type
_entity.pdbx_description
1 polymer ?
#
loop_
_entity_poly.entity_id
_entity_poly.type
_entity_poly.pdbx_seq_one_letter_code
_entity_poly.pdbx_strand_id
1 'polypeptide(L)'
;GQLPNRTPSTERPAEVEDRRVPGHWEADLVMGAGNSSAIATLVERTTRLVLLVKLDQKDAASVAAALTRRFKQLPPTLRKTPHL
;
A
#
# COMPACT_ATOMS: atom_id res chain seq x y z
N GLY A 1 -7.97 -15.63 3.29
CA GLY A 1 -9.13 -14.77 3.58
C GLY A 1 -8.99 -13.51 2.78
N GLN A 2 -9.96 -13.18 1.94
CA GLN A 2 -9.97 -11.92 1.19
C GLN A 2 -10.51 -10.79 2.07
N LEU A 3 -9.85 -9.64 2.02
CA LEU A 3 -10.33 -8.42 2.66
C LEU A 3 -11.58 -7.92 1.90
N PRO A 4 -12.69 -7.63 2.58
CA PRO A 4 -13.84 -6.99 1.95
C PRO A 4 -13.44 -5.56 1.54
N ASN A 5 -13.88 -5.14 0.35
CA ASN A 5 -13.61 -3.84 -0.30
C ASN A 5 -12.37 -3.73 -1.22
N ARG A 6 -11.86 -4.85 -1.74
CA ARG A 6 -10.87 -4.86 -2.83
C ARG A 6 -11.51 -4.30 -4.12
N THR A 7 -10.96 -3.23 -4.67
CA THR A 7 -11.40 -2.76 -6.00
C THR A 7 -11.04 -3.83 -7.04
N PRO A 8 -12.02 -4.34 -7.81
CA PRO A 8 -11.75 -5.31 -8.87
C PRO A 8 -10.78 -4.73 -9.91
N SER A 9 -9.91 -5.58 -10.48
CA SER A 9 -8.95 -5.17 -11.52
C SER A 9 -9.61 -4.51 -12.74
N THR A 10 -10.91 -4.69 -12.93
CA THR A 10 -11.70 -4.16 -14.05
C THR A 10 -12.14 -2.70 -13.88
N GLU A 11 -12.03 -2.13 -12.68
CA GLU A 11 -12.45 -0.74 -12.37
C GLU A 11 -11.27 0.23 -12.25
N ARG A 12 -10.04 -0.20 -12.53
CA ARG A 12 -8.86 0.67 -12.49
C ARG A 12 -8.86 1.62 -13.70
N PRO A 13 -8.76 2.94 -13.50
CA PRO A 13 -8.58 3.90 -14.60
C PRO A 13 -7.37 3.51 -15.46
N ALA A 14 -7.47 3.72 -16.78
CA ALA A 14 -6.42 3.33 -17.74
C ALA A 14 -5.03 3.90 -17.39
N GLU A 15 -4.99 5.08 -16.75
CA GLU A 15 -3.75 5.71 -16.26
C GLU A 15 -3.00 4.86 -15.22
N VAL A 16 -3.69 4.03 -14.44
CA VAL A 16 -3.10 3.13 -13.43
C VAL A 16 -2.55 1.87 -14.09
N GLU A 17 -3.12 1.43 -15.21
CA GLU A 17 -2.67 0.26 -15.97
C GLU A 17 -1.36 0.51 -16.71
N ASP A 18 -1.20 1.72 -17.26
CA ASP A 18 -0.02 2.04 -18.07
C ASP A 18 1.27 2.17 -17.24
N ARG A 19 1.16 2.27 -15.90
CA ARG A 19 2.30 2.41 -14.96
C ARG A 19 3.24 3.58 -15.30
N ARG A 20 2.79 4.57 -16.09
CA ARG A 20 3.63 5.69 -16.57
C ARG A 20 3.62 6.90 -15.65
N VAL A 21 2.74 6.92 -14.65
CA VAL A 21 2.53 8.08 -13.78
C VAL A 21 3.01 7.76 -12.37
N PRO A 22 4.06 8.44 -11.87
CA PRO A 22 4.49 8.29 -10.48
C PRO A 22 3.38 8.67 -9.49
N GLY A 23 3.34 7.94 -8.38
CA GLY A 23 2.45 8.19 -7.24
C GLY A 23 1.29 7.20 -7.10
N HIS A 24 1.24 6.15 -7.93
CA HIS A 24 0.32 5.02 -7.76
C HIS A 24 1.03 3.89 -7.02
N TRP A 25 0.42 3.41 -5.94
CA TRP A 25 1.03 2.42 -5.05
C TRP A 25 0.23 1.14 -5.00
N GLU A 26 0.89 -0.01 -4.89
CA GLU A 26 0.29 -1.28 -4.47
C GLU A 26 0.68 -1.56 -3.04
N ALA A 27 -0.26 -2.10 -2.25
CA ALA A 27 -0.05 -2.40 -0.85
C ALA A 27 -0.34 -3.86 -0.53
N ASP A 28 0.62 -4.54 0.10
CA ASP A 28 0.46 -5.91 0.59
C ASP A 28 0.81 -6.00 2.07
N LEU A 29 0.20 -6.95 2.78
CA LEU A 29 0.50 -7.26 4.17
C LEU A 29 1.25 -8.59 4.28
N VAL A 30 2.48 -8.53 4.80
CA VAL A 30 3.29 -9.72 5.08
C VAL A 30 3.19 -10.06 6.56
N MET A 31 2.78 -11.29 6.86
CA MET A 31 2.63 -11.80 8.21
C MET A 31 3.85 -12.64 8.59
N GLY A 32 4.44 -12.34 9.75
CA GLY A 32 5.53 -13.14 10.31
C GLY A 32 5.04 -14.46 10.90
N ALA A 33 5.98 -15.37 11.17
CA ALA A 33 5.71 -16.70 11.70
C ALA A 33 4.80 -16.69 12.93
N GLY A 34 3.83 -17.61 12.95
CA GLY A 34 2.86 -17.73 14.04
C GLY A 34 1.96 -16.51 14.22
N ASN A 35 1.84 -15.65 13.20
CA ASN A 35 1.16 -14.36 13.31
C ASN A 35 1.69 -13.52 14.49
N SER A 36 3.00 -13.57 14.77
CA SER A 36 3.62 -12.79 15.85
C SER A 36 4.01 -11.36 15.44
N SER A 37 4.27 -11.14 14.15
CA SER A 37 4.65 -9.81 13.60
C SER A 37 3.99 -9.56 12.25
N ALA A 38 3.99 -8.31 11.78
CA ALA A 38 3.53 -7.96 10.44
C ALA A 38 4.31 -6.76 9.89
N ILE A 39 4.45 -6.74 8.57
CA ILE A 39 5.00 -5.62 7.80
C ILE A 39 4.03 -5.32 6.67
N ALA A 40 3.64 -4.06 6.54
CA ALA A 40 2.98 -3.61 5.32
C ALA A 40 4.04 -3.18 4.30
N THR A 41 3.84 -3.59 3.06
CA THR A 41 4.69 -3.24 1.92
C THR A 41 3.92 -2.32 1.01
N LEU A 42 4.55 -1.25 0.56
CA LEU A 42 4.00 -0.29 -0.40
C LEU A 42 4.97 -0.19 -1.57
N VAL A 43 4.51 -0.47 -2.79
CA VAL A 43 5.33 -0.44 -4.01
C VAL A 43 4.77 0.59 -4.98
N GLU A 44 5.57 1.59 -5.32
CA GLU A 44 5.21 2.58 -6.33
C GLU A 44 5.42 1.99 -7.74
N ARG A 45 4.37 1.99 -8.57
CA ARG A 45 4.32 1.19 -9.80
C ARG A 45 5.28 1.67 -10.89
N THR A 46 5.61 2.96 -10.93
CA THR A 46 6.45 3.56 -11.99
C THR A 46 7.93 3.50 -11.64
N THR A 47 8.30 4.03 -10.48
CA THR A 47 9.67 4.17 -9.98
C THR A 47 10.18 2.92 -9.26
N ARG A 48 9.28 1.99 -8.91
CA ARG A 48 9.57 0.80 -8.09
C ARG A 48 10.12 1.13 -6.69
N LEU A 49 9.86 2.34 -6.19
CA LEU A 49 10.15 2.70 -4.81
C LEU A 49 9.34 1.79 -3.87
N VAL A 50 10.04 1.17 -2.91
CA VAL A 50 9.43 0.29 -1.91
C VAL A 50 9.52 0.92 -0.53
N LEU A 51 8.39 0.96 0.19
CA LEU A 51 8.36 1.30 1.61
C LEU A 51 7.94 0.06 2.40
N LEU A 52 8.76 -0.28 3.39
CA LEU A 52 8.43 -1.28 4.40
C LEU A 52 8.01 -0.58 5.68
N VAL A 53 6.83 -0.90 6.17
CA VAL A 53 6.26 -0.33 7.39
C VAL A 53 6.06 -1.46 8.38
N LYS A 54 6.92 -1.52 9.40
CA LYS A 54 6.71 -2.40 10.55
C LYS A 54 5.41 -1.99 11.25
N LEU A 55 4.58 -2.98 11.55
CA LEU A 55 3.32 -2.78 12.25
C LEU A 55 3.45 -3.27 13.68
N ASP A 56 3.09 -2.41 14.62
CA ASP A 56 3.04 -2.76 16.04
C ASP A 56 1.81 -3.61 16.35
N GLN A 57 0.69 -3.34 15.66
CA GLN A 57 -0.58 -4.04 15.76
C GLN A 57 -1.15 -4.30 14.37
N LYS A 58 -2.05 -5.29 14.25
CA LYS A 58 -2.48 -5.87 12.97
C LYS A 58 -3.94 -5.60 12.62
N ASP A 59 -4.66 -4.93 13.51
CA ASP A 59 -5.99 -4.47 13.23
C ASP A 59 -5.97 -3.39 12.13
N ALA A 60 -7.09 -3.28 11.40
CA ALA A 60 -7.19 -2.41 10.24
C ALA A 60 -6.91 -0.94 10.57
N ALA A 61 -7.26 -0.46 11.76
CA ALA A 61 -7.04 0.92 12.17
C ALA A 61 -5.55 1.21 12.38
N SER A 62 -4.84 0.32 13.07
CA SER A 62 -3.39 0.41 13.28
C SER A 62 -2.62 0.35 11.96
N VAL A 63 -3.03 -0.53 11.04
CA VAL A 63 -2.46 -0.62 9.68
C VAL A 63 -2.66 0.69 8.92
N ALA A 64 -3.90 1.19 8.85
CA ALA A 64 -4.22 2.43 8.14
C ALA A 64 -3.46 3.64 8.72
N ALA A 65 -3.34 3.73 10.05
CA ALA A 65 -2.60 4.80 10.71
C ALA A 65 -1.09 4.74 10.40
N ALA A 66 -0.49 3.55 10.43
CA ALA A 66 0.92 3.35 10.11
C ALA A 66 1.22 3.70 8.64
N LEU A 67 0.38 3.23 7.71
CA LEU A 67 0.49 3.54 6.29
C LEU A 67 0.33 5.05 6.04
N THR A 68 -0.69 5.68 6.63
CA THR A 68 -0.93 7.13 6.49
C THR A 68 0.26 7.94 6.99
N ARG A 69 0.83 7.58 8.14
CA ARG A 69 2.00 8.25 8.71
C ARG A 69 3.19 8.17 7.76
N ARG A 70 3.45 7.00 7.17
CA ARG A 70 4.55 6.83 6.22
C ARG A 70 4.29 7.57 4.90
N PHE A 71 3.06 7.49 4.39
CA PHE A 71 2.67 8.12 3.13
C PHE A 71 2.80 9.64 3.16
N LYS A 72 2.50 10.28 4.32
CA LYS A 72 2.67 11.72 4.53
C LYS A 72 4.12 12.20 4.42
N GLN A 73 5.11 11.31 4.59
CA GLN A 73 6.53 11.64 4.50
C GLN A 73 7.06 11.64 3.07
N LEU A 74 6.28 11.17 2.09
CA LEU A 74 6.68 11.16 0.70
C LEU A 74 6.64 12.58 0.09
N PRO A 75 7.41 12.88 -0.95
CA PRO A 75 7.19 14.07 -1.77
C PRO A 75 5.75 14.13 -2.30
N PRO A 76 5.11 15.31 -2.41
CA PRO A 76 3.73 15.44 -2.90
C PRO A 76 3.48 14.76 -4.26
N THR A 77 4.48 14.76 -5.13
CA THR A 77 4.45 14.10 -6.46
C THR A 77 4.24 12.59 -6.39
N LEU A 78 4.52 11.97 -5.25
CA LEU A 78 4.36 10.53 -5.04
C LEU A 78 3.10 10.17 -4.21
N ARG A 79 2.21 11.12 -3.89
CA ARG A 79 1.07 10.88 -2.97
C ARG A 79 -0.29 10.73 -3.66
N LYS A 80 -0.37 10.19 -4.88
CA LYS A 80 -1.66 10.12 -5.59
C LYS A 80 -2.62 9.12 -4.96
N THR A 81 -2.44 7.82 -5.20
CA THR A 81 -3.40 6.82 -4.73
C THR A 81 -2.71 5.48 -4.38
N PRO A 82 -2.84 5.00 -3.14
CA PRO A 82 -2.54 3.61 -2.80
C PRO A 82 -3.72 2.68 -3.14
N HIS A 83 -3.42 1.60 -3.84
CA HIS A 83 -4.30 0.49 -4.17
C HIS A 83 -4.00 -0.66 -3.20
N LEU A 84 -4.98 -0.98 -2.34
CA LEU A 84 -4.97 -2.11 -1.40
C LEU A 84 -5.70 -3.32 -2.01
#